data_AF-A0A1Z9STR3-F1
#
_entry.id   AF-A0A1Z9STR3-F1
#
_cell.length_a   1.000
_cell.length_b   1.000
_cell.length_c   1.000
_cell.angle_alpha   90.00
_cell.angle_beta   90.00
_cell.angle_gamma   90.00
#
_symmetry.space_group_name_H-M   'P 1'
#
loop_
_entity.id
_entity.type
_entity.pdbx_description
1 polymer ?
#
loop_
_entity_poly.entity_id
_entity_poly.type
_entity_poly.pdbx_seq_one_letter_code
_entity_poly.pdbx_strand_id
1 'polypeptide(L)'
;MSIQTGIILRTLSESSRVEIIFESLTSNKIHKGIYTLRNRNVGRQSNDSDTIVAWDLENKKWQDIRVSTITQFMGIPDESQSK
;
A
#
# COMPACT_ATOMS: atom_id res chain seq x y z
N MET A 1 11.14 -11.36 9.48
CA MET A 1 9.78 -10.83 9.65
C MET A 1 9.78 -9.39 10.11
N SER A 2 9.52 -8.45 9.19
CA SER A 2 9.16 -7.07 9.58
C SER A 2 7.68 -7.03 9.91
N ILE A 3 7.36 -6.76 11.18
CA ILE A 3 5.96 -6.65 11.66
C ILE A 3 5.19 -5.60 10.83
N GLN A 4 5.88 -4.55 10.39
CA GLN A 4 5.30 -3.46 9.62
C GLN A 4 4.82 -3.91 8.24
N THR A 5 5.61 -4.71 7.50
CA THR A 5 5.20 -5.26 6.19
C THR A 5 3.91 -6.06 6.32
N GLY A 6 3.86 -6.98 7.30
CA GLY A 6 2.69 -7.82 7.52
C GLY A 6 1.41 -7.02 7.81
N ILE A 7 1.51 -5.95 8.60
CA ILE A 7 0.37 -5.07 8.90
C ILE A 7 -0.11 -4.34 7.63
N ILE A 8 0.80 -3.76 6.85
CA ILE A 8 0.41 -3.02 5.64
C ILE A 8 -0.25 -3.95 4.61
N LEU A 9 0.32 -5.15 4.41
CA LEU A 9 -0.24 -6.15 3.52
C LEU A 9 -1.62 -6.62 3.96
N ARG A 10 -1.81 -6.79 5.27
CA ARG A 10 -3.12 -7.09 5.85
C ARG A 10 -4.12 -5.97 5.57
N THR A 11 -3.76 -4.71 5.84
CA THR A 11 -4.62 -3.55 5.55
C THR A 11 -4.98 -3.47 4.07
N LEU A 12 -4.02 -3.66 3.17
CA LEU A 12 -4.22 -3.70 1.71
C LEU A 12 -5.08 -4.88 1.23
N SER A 13 -5.16 -5.96 2.02
CA SER A 13 -5.97 -7.14 1.71
C SER A 13 -7.40 -7.04 2.25
N GLU A 14 -7.57 -6.36 3.38
CA GLU A 14 -8.87 -6.18 4.05
C GLU A 14 -9.63 -4.93 3.57
N SER A 15 -8.91 -3.91 3.08
CA SER A 15 -9.49 -2.67 2.53
C SER A 15 -9.35 -2.63 1.01
N SER A 16 -10.40 -2.20 0.31
CA SER A 16 -10.36 -2.00 -1.15
C SER A 16 -9.39 -0.89 -1.57
N ARG A 17 -9.19 0.09 -0.68
CA ARG A 17 -8.43 1.32 -0.87
C ARG A 17 -7.64 1.61 0.41
N VAL A 18 -6.35 1.86 0.26
CA VAL A 18 -5.46 2.22 1.36
C VAL A 18 -4.71 3.49 0.96
N GLU A 19 -4.83 4.54 1.77
CA GLU A 19 -3.96 5.70 1.63
C GLU A 19 -2.57 5.33 2.15
N ILE A 20 -1.52 5.58 1.37
CA ILE A 20 -0.13 5.36 1.78
C ILE A 20 0.66 6.64 1.53
N ILE A 21 1.42 7.08 2.54
CA ILE A 21 2.36 8.18 2.48
C ILE A 21 3.77 7.62 2.66
N PHE A 22 4.65 7.91 1.69
CA PHE A 22 6.04 7.47 1.75
C PHE A 22 6.99 8.47 1.12
N GLU A 23 8.25 8.43 1.53
CA GLU A 23 9.31 9.23 0.92
C GLU A 23 9.96 8.50 -0.26
N SER A 24 10.10 9.17 -1.39
CA SER A 24 10.82 8.61 -2.54
C SER A 24 12.33 8.59 -2.26
N LEU A 25 12.94 7.43 -2.43
CA LEU A 25 14.39 7.24 -2.29
C LEU A 25 15.21 8.02 -3.32
N THR A 26 14.64 8.40 -4.46
CA THR A 26 15.37 9.05 -5.56
C THR A 26 15.22 10.56 -5.58
N SER A 27 14.08 11.06 -5.10
CA SER A 27 13.74 12.49 -5.17
C SER A 27 13.62 13.16 -3.80
N ASN A 28 13.66 12.39 -2.70
CA ASN A 28 13.36 12.85 -1.34
C ASN A 28 12.03 13.62 -1.24
N LYS A 29 11.11 13.34 -2.15
CA LYS A 29 9.76 13.91 -2.15
C LYS A 29 8.82 12.97 -1.43
N ILE A 30 7.91 13.55 -0.66
CA ILE A 30 6.81 12.82 -0.05
C ILE A 30 5.77 12.53 -1.13
N HIS A 31 5.47 11.25 -1.32
CA HIS A 31 4.39 10.76 -2.15
C HIS A 31 3.21 10.39 -1.26
N LYS A 32 2.04 10.91 -1.62
CA LYS A 32 0.77 10.57 -1.01
C LYS A 32 -0.15 10.06 -2.11
N GLY A 33 -0.79 8.92 -1.91
CA GLY A 33 -1.71 8.34 -2.90
C GLY A 33 -2.58 7.24 -2.33
N ILE A 34 -3.54 6.78 -3.14
CA ILE A 34 -4.45 5.68 -2.80
C ILE A 34 -4.06 4.44 -3.58
N TYR A 35 -3.83 3.37 -2.84
CA TYR A 35 -3.29 2.11 -3.35
C TYR A 35 -4.23 0.94 -3.06
N THR A 36 -4.12 -0.10 -3.88
CA THR A 36 -4.86 -1.36 -3.73
C THR A 36 -4.05 -2.53 -4.28
N LEU A 37 -4.39 -3.77 -3.91
CA LEU A 37 -3.76 -4.97 -4.49
C LEU A 37 -4.41 -5.44 -5.80
N ARG A 38 -5.46 -4.73 -6.28
CA ARG A 38 -6.23 -4.99 -7.52
C ARG A 38 -6.40 -6.49 -7.81
N ASN A 39 -7.50 -7.09 -7.35
CA ASN A 39 -7.83 -8.51 -7.58
C ASN A 39 -6.69 -9.49 -7.22
N ARG A 40 -6.06 -9.26 -6.06
CA ARG A 40 -5.14 -10.16 -5.35
C ARG A 40 -3.90 -10.60 -6.14
N ASN A 41 -2.97 -9.67 -6.33
CA ASN A 41 -1.56 -10.02 -6.61
C ASN A 41 -0.76 -10.37 -5.33
N VAL A 42 -1.42 -10.98 -4.32
CA VAL A 42 -0.82 -11.33 -3.02
C VAL A 42 0.32 -12.34 -3.21
N GLY A 43 0.23 -13.22 -4.23
CA GLY A 43 1.25 -14.24 -4.51
C GLY A 43 2.62 -13.72 -4.93
N ARG A 44 2.75 -12.43 -5.27
CA ARG A 44 4.05 -11.78 -5.55
C ARG A 44 4.67 -11.09 -4.34
N GLN A 45 4.01 -11.12 -3.19
CA GLN A 45 4.43 -10.37 -2.01
C GLN A 45 4.84 -11.32 -0.89
N SER A 46 6.07 -11.16 -0.43
CA SER A 46 6.57 -11.86 0.75
C SER A 46 6.44 -10.97 1.98
N ASN A 47 6.01 -11.54 3.10
CA ASN A 47 5.99 -10.85 4.40
C ASN A 47 7.39 -10.47 4.89
N ASP A 48 8.44 -11.10 4.34
CA ASP A 48 9.83 -10.78 4.61
C ASP A 48 10.43 -9.79 3.59
N SER A 49 9.63 -9.35 2.61
CA SER A 49 10.05 -8.31 1.67
C SER A 49 10.08 -6.93 2.32
N ASP A 50 11.12 -6.18 2.01
CA ASP A 50 11.24 -4.74 2.33
C ASP A 50 10.41 -3.87 1.37
N THR A 51 9.80 -4.47 0.34
CA THR A 51 9.08 -3.76 -0.73
C THR A 51 7.69 -4.35 -0.94
N ILE A 52 6.70 -3.47 -1.05
CA ILE A 52 5.30 -3.78 -1.34
C ILE A 52 4.99 -3.29 -2.76
N VAL A 53 4.28 -4.11 -3.54
CA VAL A 53 3.89 -3.80 -4.93
C VAL A 53 2.40 -3.50 -4.97
N ALA A 54 2.00 -2.23 -5.00
CA ALA A 54 0.60 -1.83 -4.95
C ALA A 54 0.17 -1.10 -6.21
N TRP A 55 -1.09 -1.24 -6.60
CA TRP A 55 -1.67 -0.52 -7.72
C TRP A 55 -2.09 0.88 -7.27
N ASP A 56 -1.47 1.89 -7.84
CA ASP A 56 -1.81 3.29 -7.66
C ASP A 56 -3.09 3.61 -8.45
N LEU A 57 -4.15 3.97 -7.72
CA LEU A 57 -5.45 4.26 -8.32
C LEU A 57 -5.51 5.58 -9.08
N GLU A 58 -4.65 6.55 -8.74
CA GLU A 58 -4.61 7.86 -9.37
C GLU A 58 -3.80 7.81 -10.66
N ASN A 59 -2.57 7.27 -10.57
CA ASN A 59 -1.65 7.21 -11.70
C ASN A 59 -1.86 5.97 -12.60
N LYS A 60 -2.78 5.06 -12.24
CA LYS A 60 -3.12 3.84 -12.99
C LYS A 60 -1.89 3.00 -13.34
N LYS A 61 -1.00 2.80 -12.36
CA LYS A 61 0.24 2.02 -12.52
C LYS A 61 0.54 1.19 -11.28
N TRP A 62 1.33 0.12 -11.44
CA TRP A 62 1.93 -0.58 -10.30
C TRP A 62 3.09 0.26 -9.75
N GLN A 63 3.17 0.34 -8.43
CA GLN A 63 4.18 1.09 -7.71
C GLN A 63 4.86 0.17 -6.70
N ASP A 64 6.18 0.10 -6.79
CA ASP A 64 7.03 -0.50 -5.77
C ASP A 64 7.26 0.52 -4.66
N ILE A 65 6.91 0.15 -3.43
CA ILE A 65 6.96 1.02 -2.26
C ILE A 65 7.82 0.34 -1.20
N ARG A 66 8.91 0.99 -0.79
CA ARG A 66 9.79 0.45 0.24
C ARG A 66 9.18 0.68 1.62
N VAL A 67 9.01 -0.37 2.41
CA VAL A 67 8.29 -0.34 3.69
C VAL A 67 8.94 0.64 4.67
N SER A 68 10.27 0.68 4.70
CA SER A 68 11.03 1.61 5.56
C SER A 68 10.82 3.09 5.22
N THR A 69 10.28 3.40 4.04
CA THR A 69 9.99 4.78 3.61
C THR A 69 8.55 5.20 3.88
N ILE A 70 7.68 4.26 4.28
CA ILE A 70 6.29 4.54 4.60
C ILE A 70 6.23 5.21 5.96
N THR A 71 5.75 6.45 5.98
CA THR A 71 5.57 7.24 7.20
C THR A 71 4.17 7.08 7.76
N GLN A 72 3.17 6.82 6.92
CA GLN A 72 1.78 6.64 7.32
C GLN A 72 1.03 5.76 6.32
N PHE A 73 0.07 4.98 6.82
CA PHE A 73 -0.91 4.27 5.99
C PHE A 73 -2.26 4.17 6.71
N MET A 74 -3.36 4.17 5.96
CA MET A 74 -4.71 4.08 6.52
C MET A 74 -5.66 3.38 5.53
N GLY A 75 -6.36 2.35 6.00
CA GLY A 75 -7.44 1.73 5.24
C GLY A 75 -8.61 2.71 5.10
N ILE A 76 -9.08 2.91 3.88
CA ILE A 76 -10.26 3.73 3.60
C ILE A 76 -11.46 2.77 3.53
N PRO A 77 -12.46 2.91 4.41
CA PRO A 77 -13.65 2.06 4.35
C PRO A 77 -14.38 2.30 3.02
N ASP A 78 -14.87 1.21 2.41
CA ASP A 78 -15.77 1.32 1.27
C ASP A 78 -17.05 2.05 1.72
N GLU A 79 -17.47 3.09 1.00
CA GLU A 79 -18.68 3.87 1.29
C GLU A 79 -20.00 3.06 1.17
N SER A 80 -19.93 1.73 1.13
CA SER A 80 -21.07 0.82 1.03
C SER A 80 -21.45 0.21 2.38
N GLN A 81 -21.58 1.04 3.42
CA GLN A 81 -22.40 0.73 4.60
C GLN A 81 -23.17 1.97 5.08
N SER A 82 -24.05 2.46 4.22
CA SER A 82 -25.21 3.25 4.63
C SER A 82 -26.39 2.80 3.77
N LYS A 83 -27.05 1.74 4.24
CA LYS A 83 -28.42 1.43 3.88
C LYS A 83 -29.29 1.69 5.09
#